data_AF-A0A8B8ERM6-F1
#
_entry.id   AF-A0A8B8ERM6-F1
#
_cell.length_a   1.000
_cell.length_b   1.000
_cell.length_c   1.000
_cell.angle_alpha   90.00
_cell.angle_beta   90.00
_cell.angle_gamma   90.00
#
_symmetry.space_group_name_H-M   'P 1'
#
loop_
_entity.id
_entity.type
_entity.pdbx_description
1 polymer ?
#
loop_
_entity_poly.entity_id
_entity_poly.type
_entity_poly.pdbx_seq_one_letter_code
_entity_poly.pdbx_strand_id
1 'polypeptide(L)'
;MFLAASWCFGRYMWILPIITLVWLILSMGTTYGIAVALNHTFPDFPYISYTGVEVPERGIFTFSIAVTAIMLAANAEMRFLFVKEIFREKEMNKRWKDTNTAGLILGLISSFGLLLVGCFQVDVMKPPHYFGAFLCFVVAIVYLWLQTVITWKLRHVAQKQNDGKVWRAIRLFVWIFQILNSAASTILLILFSVSKTIYKLQRKADMGTKWDTLRDVFLLSTSTEWLLAFSIMVYVLTFIPGFKRLRDIKVKVTVDKGGGEKSGAIPNGDQVYFAYHNNHSCESSLTSHHAKFAFRTNAHCLLGDI
;
A
#
# COMPACT_ATOMS: atom_id res chain seq x y z
N MET A 1 -5.14 5.14 -11.58
CA MET A 1 -5.76 5.76 -10.40
C MET A 1 -4.89 6.85 -9.79
N PHE A 2 -3.56 6.68 -9.71
CA PHE A 2 -2.68 7.68 -9.08
C PHE A 2 -2.53 9.02 -9.79
N LEU A 3 -2.68 9.13 -11.12
CA LEU A 3 -2.51 10.43 -11.81
C LEU A 3 -3.55 11.48 -11.38
N ALA A 4 -4.76 11.05 -11.02
CA ALA A 4 -5.80 11.93 -10.48
C ALA A 4 -5.57 12.25 -8.99
N ALA A 5 -5.13 11.26 -8.19
CA ALA A 5 -4.89 11.44 -6.76
C ALA A 5 -3.59 12.22 -6.45
N SER A 6 -2.53 12.06 -7.26
CA SER A 6 -1.29 12.83 -7.13
C SER A 6 -1.50 14.32 -7.36
N TRP A 7 -2.51 14.67 -8.15
CA TRP A 7 -2.89 16.06 -8.43
C TRP A 7 -3.56 16.73 -7.21
N CYS A 8 -4.39 16.00 -6.46
CA CYS A 8 -5.06 16.52 -5.25
C CYS A 8 -4.25 16.35 -3.95
N PHE A 9 -3.41 15.31 -3.83
CA PHE A 9 -2.79 14.90 -2.56
C PHE A 9 -1.25 14.90 -2.55
N GLY A 10 -0.59 15.44 -3.58
CA GLY A 10 0.88 15.35 -3.75
C GLY A 10 1.72 15.73 -2.51
N ARG A 11 1.22 16.60 -1.63
CA ARG A 11 1.90 17.02 -0.38
C ARG A 11 1.61 16.12 0.84
N TYR A 12 0.55 15.32 0.79
CA TYR A 12 0.01 14.52 1.92
C TYR A 12 0.04 13.01 1.69
N MET A 13 0.67 12.55 0.60
CA MET A 13 0.79 11.13 0.25
C MET A 13 1.32 10.23 1.38
N TRP A 14 2.17 10.77 2.27
CA TRP A 14 2.69 10.04 3.44
C TRP A 14 1.65 9.69 4.51
N ILE A 15 0.46 10.29 4.45
CA ILE A 15 -0.66 10.03 5.38
C ILE A 15 -1.41 8.74 5.00
N LEU A 16 -1.35 8.30 3.74
CA LEU A 16 -2.12 7.14 3.26
C LEU A 16 -1.88 5.86 4.10
N PRO A 17 -0.63 5.45 4.44
CA PRO A 17 -0.41 4.31 5.34
C PRO A 17 -1.16 4.42 6.67
N ILE A 18 -1.22 5.63 7.24
CA ILE A 18 -1.85 5.91 8.54
C ILE A 18 -3.36 5.76 8.42
N ILE A 19 -3.97 6.42 7.43
CA ILE A 19 -5.43 6.30 7.21
C ILE A 19 -5.79 4.85 6.92
N THR A 20 -4.95 4.11 6.18
CA THR A 20 -5.19 2.68 5.88
C THR A 20 -5.28 1.84 7.15
N LEU A 21 -4.32 2.00 8.07
CA LEU A 21 -4.33 1.28 9.34
C LEU A 21 -5.51 1.69 10.22
N VAL A 22 -5.74 3.00 10.37
CA VAL A 22 -6.84 3.52 11.21
C VAL A 22 -8.20 3.05 10.66
N TRP A 23 -8.40 3.12 9.34
CA TRP A 23 -9.61 2.65 8.68
C TRP A 23 -9.83 1.16 8.93
N LEU A 24 -8.79 0.32 8.82
CA LEU A 24 -8.92 -1.11 9.08
C LEU A 24 -9.30 -1.36 10.55
N ILE A 25 -8.59 -0.75 11.51
CA ILE A 25 -8.87 -0.94 12.95
C ILE A 25 -10.32 -0.56 13.27
N LEU A 26 -10.76 0.61 12.81
CA LEU A 26 -12.12 1.08 13.04
C LEU A 26 -13.14 0.13 12.39
N SER A 27 -12.93 -0.25 11.14
CA SER A 27 -13.83 -1.14 10.41
C SER A 27 -13.96 -2.53 11.05
N MET A 28 -12.84 -3.14 11.42
CA MET A 28 -12.83 -4.43 12.10
C MET A 28 -13.46 -4.33 13.49
N GLY A 29 -13.17 -3.26 14.24
CA GLY A 29 -13.79 -3.00 15.54
C GLY A 29 -15.30 -2.82 15.44
N THR A 30 -15.79 -2.09 14.43
CA THR A 30 -17.23 -1.88 14.20
C THR A 30 -17.93 -3.19 13.85
N THR A 31 -17.41 -3.95 12.88
CA THR A 31 -18.04 -5.20 12.45
C THR A 31 -18.00 -6.27 13.55
N TYR A 32 -16.89 -6.39 14.28
CA TYR A 32 -16.79 -7.22 15.48
C TYR A 32 -17.79 -6.79 16.57
N GLY A 33 -17.84 -5.49 16.89
CA GLY A 33 -18.74 -4.96 17.91
C GLY A 33 -20.22 -5.21 17.61
N ILE A 34 -20.64 -5.02 16.36
CA ILE A 34 -22.01 -5.35 15.91
C ILE A 34 -22.27 -6.85 16.04
N ALA A 35 -21.36 -7.70 15.53
CA ALA A 35 -21.54 -9.15 15.55
C ALA A 35 -21.62 -9.70 16.99
N VAL A 36 -20.87 -9.13 17.94
CA VAL A 36 -20.96 -9.49 19.36
C VAL A 36 -22.26 -8.98 19.98
N ALA A 37 -22.63 -7.72 19.74
CA ALA A 37 -23.83 -7.11 20.31
C ALA A 37 -25.12 -7.85 19.89
N LEU A 38 -25.13 -8.43 18.68
CA LEU A 38 -26.25 -9.19 18.14
C LEU A 38 -26.13 -10.71 18.35
N ASN A 39 -25.11 -11.19 19.08
CA ASN A 39 -24.83 -12.61 19.31
C ASN A 39 -24.58 -13.43 18.02
N HIS A 40 -24.17 -12.80 16.92
CA HIS A 40 -23.74 -13.49 15.70
C HIS A 40 -22.36 -14.14 15.86
N THR A 41 -21.55 -13.58 16.77
CA THR A 41 -20.28 -14.17 17.19
C THR A 41 -20.07 -14.01 18.70
N PHE A 42 -19.01 -14.62 19.22
CA PHE A 42 -18.70 -14.63 20.65
C PHE A 42 -17.71 -13.51 21.03
N PRO A 43 -17.80 -12.98 22.27
CA PRO A 43 -16.98 -11.87 22.75
C PRO A 43 -15.56 -12.31 23.17
N ASP A 44 -14.79 -12.83 22.23
CA ASP A 44 -13.38 -13.22 22.40
C ASP A 44 -12.65 -13.01 21.06
N PHE A 45 -11.80 -13.93 20.60
CA PHE A 45 -11.21 -13.90 19.26
C PHE A 45 -11.93 -14.86 18.29
N PRO A 46 -12.98 -14.44 17.55
CA PRO A 46 -13.48 -15.18 16.39
C PRO A 46 -12.53 -15.06 15.21
N TYR A 47 -12.64 -15.91 14.18
CA TYR A 47 -11.95 -15.58 12.92
C TYR A 47 -12.53 -14.28 12.37
N ILE A 48 -11.67 -13.44 11.79
CA ILE A 48 -12.04 -12.14 11.20
C ILE A 48 -13.22 -12.30 10.25
N SER A 49 -13.18 -13.33 9.41
CA SER A 49 -14.24 -13.58 8.41
C SER A 49 -15.63 -13.80 9.01
N TYR A 50 -15.75 -14.29 10.25
CA TYR A 50 -17.05 -14.46 10.91
C TYR A 50 -17.62 -13.15 11.46
N THR A 51 -16.84 -12.06 11.55
CA THR A 51 -17.37 -10.75 11.94
C THR A 51 -18.10 -10.03 10.81
N GLY A 52 -18.23 -10.66 9.64
CA GLY A 52 -18.88 -10.09 8.46
C GLY A 52 -19.85 -11.06 7.77
N VAL A 53 -20.38 -12.04 8.50
CA VAL A 53 -21.26 -13.08 7.94
C VAL A 53 -22.72 -12.68 8.02
N GLU A 54 -23.23 -12.17 9.13
CA GLU A 54 -24.67 -11.91 9.31
C GLU A 54 -25.06 -10.46 9.01
N VAL A 55 -26.36 -10.20 8.86
CA VAL A 55 -26.89 -8.83 8.68
C VAL A 55 -27.07 -8.19 10.05
N PRO A 56 -26.65 -6.92 10.27
CA PRO A 56 -26.26 -5.94 9.27
C PRO A 56 -24.75 -5.84 8.96
N GLU A 57 -23.88 -6.49 9.73
CA GLU A 57 -22.42 -6.34 9.61
C GLU A 57 -21.86 -6.85 8.27
N ARG A 58 -22.56 -7.75 7.57
CA ARG A 58 -22.15 -8.29 6.26
C ARG A 58 -21.83 -7.20 5.25
N GLY A 59 -22.76 -6.28 5.03
CA GLY A 59 -22.58 -5.20 4.06
C GLY A 59 -21.48 -4.22 4.48
N ILE A 60 -21.40 -3.93 5.78
CA ILE A 60 -20.39 -3.05 6.37
C ILE A 60 -19.00 -3.66 6.19
N PHE A 61 -18.85 -4.96 6.49
CA PHE A 61 -17.61 -5.70 6.32
C PHE A 61 -17.16 -5.70 4.87
N THR A 62 -18.03 -6.06 3.92
CA THR A 62 -17.71 -6.06 2.49
C THR A 62 -17.25 -4.67 2.03
N PHE A 63 -17.99 -3.61 2.39
CA PHE A 63 -17.63 -2.23 2.04
C PHE A 63 -16.28 -1.81 2.64
N SER A 64 -16.09 -2.01 3.94
CA SER A 64 -14.87 -1.65 4.65
C SER A 64 -13.63 -2.37 4.11
N ILE A 65 -13.77 -3.67 3.81
CA ILE A 65 -12.69 -4.48 3.24
C ILE A 65 -12.38 -4.03 1.81
N ALA A 66 -13.39 -3.68 1.00
CA ALA A 66 -13.19 -3.14 -0.35
C ALA A 66 -12.42 -1.81 -0.33
N VAL A 67 -12.80 -0.88 0.57
CA VAL A 67 -12.07 0.38 0.78
C VAL A 67 -10.62 0.10 1.21
N THR A 68 -10.42 -0.82 2.15
CA THR A 68 -9.07 -1.21 2.60
C THR A 68 -8.24 -1.78 1.46
N ALA A 69 -8.81 -2.65 0.62
CA ALA A 69 -8.15 -3.22 -0.54
C ALA A 69 -7.69 -2.14 -1.54
N ILE A 70 -8.54 -1.15 -1.83
CA ILE A 70 -8.19 0.00 -2.67
C ILE A 70 -7.03 0.80 -2.06
N MET A 71 -7.08 1.04 -0.75
CA MET A 71 -6.03 1.78 -0.05
C MET A 71 -4.70 1.02 -0.01
N LEU A 72 -4.71 -0.31 0.16
CA LEU A 72 -3.51 -1.14 0.07
C LEU A 72 -2.91 -1.14 -1.34
N ALA A 73 -3.74 -1.25 -2.38
CA ALA A 73 -3.32 -1.14 -3.76
C ALA A 73 -2.66 0.23 -4.03
N ALA A 74 -3.26 1.30 -3.51
CA ALA A 74 -2.70 2.64 -3.57
C ALA A 74 -1.35 2.77 -2.83
N ASN A 75 -1.20 2.14 -1.66
CA ASN A 75 0.10 2.09 -0.96
C ASN A 75 1.18 1.34 -1.77
N ALA A 76 0.82 0.22 -2.40
CA ALA A 76 1.73 -0.53 -3.27
C ALA A 76 2.13 0.28 -4.51
N GLU A 77 1.18 0.98 -5.14
CA GLU A 77 1.43 1.87 -6.28
C GLU A 77 2.36 3.04 -5.88
N MET A 78 2.10 3.70 -4.75
CA MET A 78 3.00 4.74 -4.24
C MET A 78 4.40 4.23 -3.97
N ARG A 79 4.51 3.05 -3.35
CA ARG A 79 5.79 2.43 -3.06
C ARG A 79 6.56 2.15 -4.35
N PHE A 80 5.88 1.63 -5.37
CA PHE A 80 6.44 1.42 -6.69
C PHE A 80 6.94 2.73 -7.31
N LEU A 81 6.14 3.80 -7.31
CA LEU A 81 6.51 5.09 -7.90
C LEU A 81 7.71 5.71 -7.18
N PHE A 82 7.73 5.66 -5.84
CA PHE A 82 8.86 6.12 -5.04
C PHE A 82 10.17 5.40 -5.41
N VAL A 83 10.13 4.07 -5.44
CA VAL A 83 11.31 3.26 -5.77
C VAL A 83 11.72 3.49 -7.22
N LYS A 84 10.76 3.56 -8.16
CA LYS A 84 11.00 3.80 -9.58
C LYS A 84 11.76 5.10 -9.80
N GLU A 85 11.38 6.16 -9.11
CA GLU A 85 12.02 7.46 -9.23
C GLU A 85 13.47 7.44 -8.75
N ILE A 86 13.73 6.86 -7.57
CA ILE A 86 15.10 6.72 -7.06
C ILE A 86 15.95 5.82 -7.97
N PHE A 87 15.38 4.72 -8.46
CA PHE A 87 16.09 3.81 -9.36
C PHE A 87 16.36 4.43 -10.74
N ARG A 88 15.53 5.37 -11.18
CA ARG A 88 15.78 6.19 -12.37
C ARG A 88 16.91 7.20 -12.11
N GLU A 89 16.82 7.99 -11.04
CA GLU A 89 17.84 8.99 -10.66
C GLU A 89 19.23 8.37 -10.52
N LYS A 90 19.29 7.13 -10.04
CA LYS A 90 20.54 6.39 -9.76
C LYS A 90 20.92 5.39 -10.86
N GLU A 91 20.27 5.47 -12.01
CA GLU A 91 20.57 4.65 -13.20
C GLU A 91 20.68 3.14 -12.89
N MET A 92 19.78 2.65 -12.03
CA MET A 92 19.79 1.25 -11.61
C MET A 92 19.56 0.31 -12.81
N ASN A 93 20.23 -0.84 -12.78
CA ASN A 93 20.11 -1.84 -13.83
C ASN A 93 18.67 -2.40 -13.96
N LYS A 94 18.40 -3.05 -15.09
CA LYS A 94 17.07 -3.58 -15.43
C LYS A 94 16.50 -4.52 -14.36
N ARG A 95 17.34 -5.40 -13.80
CA ARG A 95 16.92 -6.36 -12.75
C ARG A 95 16.24 -5.69 -11.56
N TRP A 96 16.78 -4.57 -11.06
CA TRP A 96 16.17 -3.84 -9.94
C TRP A 96 14.86 -3.13 -10.32
N LYS A 97 14.75 -2.63 -11.55
CA LYS A 97 13.50 -2.05 -12.09
C LYS A 97 12.41 -3.11 -12.23
N ASP A 98 12.77 -4.30 -12.73
CA ASP A 98 11.87 -5.46 -12.81
C ASP A 98 11.45 -5.93 -11.40
N THR A 99 12.39 -5.98 -10.45
CA THR A 99 12.11 -6.32 -9.04
C THR A 99 11.09 -5.36 -8.42
N ASN A 100 11.19 -4.06 -8.69
CA ASN A 100 10.20 -3.09 -8.22
C ASN A 100 8.83 -3.32 -8.86
N THR A 101 8.79 -3.65 -10.15
CA THR A 101 7.55 -3.97 -10.88
C THR A 101 6.88 -5.23 -10.34
N ALA A 102 7.66 -6.27 -10.04
CA ALA A 102 7.17 -7.46 -9.36
C ALA A 102 6.55 -7.12 -7.99
N GLY A 103 7.17 -6.20 -7.25
CA GLY A 103 6.61 -5.66 -6.01
C GLY A 103 5.24 -5.02 -6.20
N LEU A 104 5.04 -4.20 -7.23
CA LEU A 104 3.72 -3.64 -7.54
C LEU A 104 2.70 -4.74 -7.81
N ILE A 105 3.04 -5.69 -8.68
CA ILE A 105 2.14 -6.79 -9.08
C ILE A 105 1.71 -7.61 -7.86
N LEU A 106 2.66 -8.00 -6.99
CA LEU A 106 2.36 -8.76 -5.78
C LEU A 106 1.46 -7.97 -4.81
N GLY A 107 1.71 -6.67 -4.64
CA GLY A 107 0.89 -5.79 -3.81
C GLY A 107 -0.54 -5.65 -4.35
N LEU A 108 -0.71 -5.55 -5.67
CA LEU A 108 -2.03 -5.50 -6.32
C LEU A 108 -2.77 -6.85 -6.20
N ILE A 109 -2.08 -7.97 -6.42
CA ILE A 109 -2.66 -9.32 -6.27
C ILE A 109 -3.12 -9.55 -4.83
N SER A 110 -2.31 -9.20 -3.83
CA SER A 110 -2.67 -9.33 -2.42
C SER A 110 -3.88 -8.45 -2.07
N SER A 111 -3.91 -7.20 -2.55
CA SER A 111 -5.04 -6.29 -2.35
C SER A 111 -6.33 -6.82 -2.99
N PHE A 112 -6.23 -7.40 -4.20
CA PHE A 112 -7.35 -8.08 -4.85
C PHE A 112 -7.81 -9.31 -4.05
N GLY A 113 -6.88 -10.08 -3.48
CA GLY A 113 -7.20 -11.17 -2.55
C GLY A 113 -8.04 -10.71 -1.36
N LEU A 114 -7.68 -9.57 -0.76
CA LEU A 114 -8.46 -8.97 0.32
C LEU A 114 -9.88 -8.59 -0.14
N LEU A 115 -10.03 -8.03 -1.34
CA LEU A 115 -11.35 -7.74 -1.92
C LEU A 115 -12.21 -9.01 -2.07
N LEU A 116 -11.63 -10.11 -2.56
CA LEU A 116 -12.33 -11.39 -2.68
C LEU A 116 -12.82 -11.90 -1.31
N VAL A 117 -12.01 -11.79 -0.25
CA VAL A 117 -12.40 -12.15 1.12
C VAL A 117 -13.63 -11.36 1.58
N GLY A 118 -13.69 -10.06 1.26
CA GLY A 118 -14.83 -9.20 1.60
C GLY A 118 -16.08 -9.47 0.76
N CYS A 119 -15.93 -9.80 -0.52
CA CYS A 119 -17.04 -10.03 -1.45
C CYS A 119 -17.68 -11.42 -1.31
N PHE A 120 -16.93 -12.43 -0.89
CA PHE A 120 -17.41 -13.80 -0.78
C PHE A 120 -17.38 -14.25 0.68
N GLN A 121 -18.52 -14.31 1.33
CA GLN A 121 -18.64 -14.70 2.73
C GLN A 121 -18.27 -16.17 2.92
N VAL A 122 -17.60 -16.46 4.04
CA VAL A 122 -16.97 -17.76 4.32
C VAL A 122 -17.98 -18.88 4.56
N ASP A 123 -19.21 -18.56 4.93
CA ASP A 123 -20.29 -19.49 5.19
C ASP A 123 -21.01 -19.93 3.90
N VAL A 124 -21.21 -19.00 2.96
CA VAL A 124 -21.92 -19.24 1.70
C VAL A 124 -20.99 -19.72 0.58
N MET A 125 -19.86 -19.03 0.34
CA MET A 125 -18.99 -19.25 -0.84
C MET A 125 -17.53 -19.49 -0.43
N LYS A 126 -17.27 -20.64 0.20
CA LYS A 126 -15.94 -21.04 0.72
C LYS A 126 -14.80 -21.02 -0.33
N PRO A 127 -14.95 -21.60 -1.54
CA PRO A 127 -13.84 -21.67 -2.48
C PRO A 127 -13.24 -20.30 -2.87
N PRO A 128 -14.02 -19.32 -3.35
CA PRO A 128 -13.46 -18.00 -3.67
C PRO A 128 -12.98 -17.25 -2.42
N HIS A 129 -13.63 -17.43 -1.25
CA HIS A 129 -13.16 -16.84 0.01
C HIS A 129 -11.76 -17.33 0.38
N TYR A 130 -11.52 -18.64 0.38
CA TYR A 130 -10.20 -19.19 0.74
C TYR A 130 -9.14 -18.91 -0.32
N PHE A 131 -9.51 -18.86 -1.61
CA PHE A 131 -8.60 -18.38 -2.65
C PHE A 131 -8.21 -16.91 -2.42
N GLY A 132 -9.20 -16.05 -2.09
CA GLY A 132 -8.97 -14.67 -1.67
C GLY A 132 -8.04 -14.57 -0.46
N ALA A 133 -8.26 -15.39 0.57
CA ALA A 133 -7.42 -15.41 1.78
C ALA A 133 -5.98 -15.84 1.47
N PHE A 134 -5.78 -16.83 0.59
CA PHE A 134 -4.46 -17.22 0.11
C PHE A 134 -3.75 -16.04 -0.58
N LEU A 135 -4.41 -15.37 -1.53
CA LEU A 135 -3.85 -14.20 -2.19
C LEU A 135 -3.58 -13.06 -1.19
N CYS A 136 -4.52 -12.78 -0.29
CA CYS A 136 -4.40 -11.74 0.72
C CYS A 136 -3.18 -11.96 1.60
N PHE A 137 -3.04 -13.14 2.21
CA PHE A 137 -2.00 -13.38 3.21
C PHE A 137 -0.70 -13.91 2.63
N VAL A 138 -0.73 -14.97 1.81
CA VAL A 138 0.52 -15.61 1.33
C VAL A 138 1.25 -14.69 0.36
N VAL A 139 0.55 -14.10 -0.61
CA VAL A 139 1.16 -13.16 -1.55
C VAL A 139 1.59 -11.87 -0.85
N ALA A 140 0.89 -11.43 0.21
CA ALA A 140 1.36 -10.34 1.05
C ALA A 140 2.71 -10.68 1.68
N ILE A 141 2.91 -11.87 2.27
CA ILE A 141 4.20 -12.24 2.86
C ILE A 141 5.34 -12.18 1.84
N VAL A 142 5.11 -12.70 0.62
CA VAL A 142 6.09 -12.60 -0.47
C VAL A 142 6.37 -11.13 -0.82
N TYR A 143 5.33 -10.29 -0.90
CA TYR A 143 5.46 -8.85 -1.09
C TYR A 143 6.27 -8.18 0.03
N LEU A 144 6.03 -8.52 1.31
CA LEU A 144 6.76 -7.97 2.46
C LEU A 144 8.26 -8.26 2.33
N TRP A 145 8.63 -9.52 2.07
CA TRP A 145 10.04 -9.90 1.91
C TRP A 145 10.70 -9.19 0.71
N LEU A 146 10.01 -9.11 -0.42
CA LEU A 146 10.51 -8.39 -1.60
C LEU A 146 10.73 -6.91 -1.31
N GLN A 147 9.78 -6.25 -0.62
CA GLN A 147 9.91 -4.85 -0.21
C GLN A 147 11.04 -4.65 0.80
N THR A 148 11.29 -5.62 1.69
CA THR A 148 12.41 -5.60 2.63
C THR A 148 13.76 -5.64 1.89
N VAL A 149 13.87 -6.45 0.82
CA VAL A 149 15.06 -6.49 -0.06
C VAL A 149 15.21 -5.18 -0.84
N ILE A 150 14.13 -4.61 -1.36
CA ILE A 150 14.17 -3.31 -2.04
C ILE A 150 14.61 -2.20 -1.06
N THR A 151 14.10 -2.19 0.18
CA THR A 151 14.50 -1.22 1.21
C THR A 151 15.98 -1.36 1.58
N TRP A 152 16.51 -2.58 1.66
CA TRP A 152 17.95 -2.81 1.83
C TRP A 152 18.75 -2.13 0.71
N LYS A 153 18.33 -2.30 -0.54
CA LYS A 153 19.03 -1.69 -1.68
C LYS A 153 18.94 -0.17 -1.65
N LEU A 154 17.75 0.36 -1.36
CA LEU A 154 17.52 1.80 -1.24
C LEU A 154 18.38 2.45 -0.14
N ARG A 155 18.64 1.77 0.97
CA ARG A 155 19.51 2.28 2.05
C ARG A 155 20.90 2.68 1.57
N HIS A 156 21.45 1.94 0.61
CA HIS A 156 22.79 2.14 0.06
C HIS A 156 22.77 3.10 -1.14
N VAL A 157 21.76 2.97 -2.01
CA VAL A 157 21.68 3.74 -3.27
C VAL A 157 21.11 5.16 -3.07
N ALA A 158 20.20 5.34 -2.12
CA ALA A 158 19.55 6.63 -1.87
C ALA A 158 20.38 7.59 -1.00
N GLN A 159 21.61 7.21 -0.62
CA GLN A 159 22.56 8.04 0.10
C GLN A 159 23.01 9.21 -0.79
N LYS A 160 22.81 10.44 -0.30
CA LYS A 160 23.44 11.65 -0.86
C LYS A 160 24.73 11.96 -0.07
N GLN A 161 25.69 12.67 -0.68
CA GLN A 161 26.93 13.09 -0.01
C GLN A 161 26.68 13.85 1.30
N ASN A 162 25.56 14.60 1.38
CA ASN A 162 25.14 15.35 2.57
C ASN A 162 24.04 14.67 3.40
N ASP A 163 23.80 13.37 3.23
CA ASP A 163 22.84 12.67 4.09
C ASP A 163 23.38 12.62 5.53
N GLY A 164 22.79 13.47 6.39
CA GLY A 164 23.13 13.54 7.80
C GLY A 164 22.98 12.18 8.50
N LYS A 165 23.75 11.99 9.58
CA LYS A 165 23.79 10.76 10.39
C LYS A 165 22.38 10.25 10.77
N VAL A 166 21.45 11.17 11.03
CA VAL A 166 20.05 10.88 11.36
C VAL A 166 19.33 10.11 10.25
N TRP A 167 19.44 10.52 8.99
CA TRP A 167 18.74 9.84 7.88
C TRP A 167 19.29 8.44 7.61
N ARG A 168 20.60 8.25 7.79
CA ARG A 168 21.22 6.92 7.72
C ARG A 168 20.68 6.00 8.82
N ALA A 169 20.54 6.52 10.04
CA ALA A 169 19.96 5.79 11.17
C ALA A 169 18.48 5.44 10.94
N ILE A 170 17.66 6.39 10.46
CA ILE A 170 16.25 6.15 10.14
C ILE A 170 16.10 5.03 9.11
N ARG A 171 16.86 5.05 8.01
CA ARG A 171 16.74 4.00 6.98
C ARG A 171 17.19 2.63 7.49
N LEU A 172 18.23 2.58 8.33
CA LEU A 172 18.67 1.35 8.98
C LEU A 172 17.58 0.79 9.90
N PHE A 173 17.02 1.64 10.77
CA PHE A 173 15.93 1.28 11.68
C PHE A 173 14.71 0.74 10.91
N VAL A 174 14.26 1.45 9.88
CA VAL A 174 13.14 1.01 9.03
C VAL A 174 13.40 -0.36 8.43
N TRP A 175 14.61 -0.62 7.93
CA TRP A 175 14.94 -1.92 7.35
C TRP A 175 14.98 -3.04 8.38
N ILE A 176 15.57 -2.81 9.56
CA ILE A 176 15.58 -3.79 10.65
C ILE A 176 14.14 -4.11 11.06
N PHE A 177 13.31 -3.08 11.24
CA PHE A 177 11.90 -3.25 11.57
C PHE A 177 11.15 -4.03 10.49
N GLN A 178 11.39 -3.76 9.20
CA GLN A 178 10.81 -4.53 8.10
C GLN A 178 11.23 -6.01 8.14
N ILE A 179 12.49 -6.33 8.44
CA ILE A 179 12.93 -7.73 8.61
C ILE A 179 12.16 -8.40 9.75
N LEU A 180 12.14 -7.76 10.93
CA LEU A 180 11.48 -8.30 12.11
C LEU A 180 9.99 -8.51 11.85
N ASN A 181 9.32 -7.55 11.22
CA ASN A 181 7.91 -7.66 10.90
C ASN A 181 7.62 -8.71 9.80
N SER A 182 8.47 -8.83 8.78
CA SER A 182 8.34 -9.90 7.76
C SER A 182 8.51 -11.29 8.38
N ALA A 183 9.49 -11.46 9.29
CA ALA A 183 9.69 -12.71 10.01
C ALA A 183 8.51 -13.03 10.93
N ALA A 184 8.07 -12.07 11.75
CA ALA A 184 6.90 -12.21 12.61
C ALA A 184 5.64 -12.57 11.81
N SER A 185 5.38 -11.88 10.68
CA SER A 185 4.23 -12.16 9.82
C SER A 185 4.31 -13.55 9.19
N THR A 186 5.51 -14.03 8.85
CA THR A 186 5.72 -15.39 8.34
C THR A 186 5.40 -16.44 9.42
N ILE A 187 5.88 -16.22 10.65
CA ILE A 187 5.60 -17.10 11.80
C ILE A 187 4.10 -17.11 12.09
N LEU A 188 3.46 -15.94 12.14
CA LEU A 188 2.02 -15.81 12.36
C LEU A 188 1.20 -16.53 11.28
N LEU A 189 1.59 -16.44 10.00
CA LEU A 189 0.95 -17.17 8.91
C LEU A 189 1.08 -18.69 9.07
N ILE A 190 2.26 -19.19 9.47
CA ILE A 190 2.48 -20.61 9.72
C ILE A 190 1.63 -21.07 10.91
N LEU A 191 1.66 -20.34 12.03
CA LEU A 191 0.87 -20.67 13.22
C LEU A 191 -0.62 -20.69 12.90
N PHE A 192 -1.14 -19.66 12.21
CA PHE A 192 -2.53 -19.60 11.75
C PHE A 192 -2.89 -20.81 10.88
N SER A 193 -2.09 -21.09 9.85
CA SER A 193 -2.38 -22.15 8.88
C SER A 193 -2.35 -23.54 9.52
N VAL A 194 -1.35 -23.80 10.36
CA VAL A 194 -1.19 -25.08 11.06
C VAL A 194 -2.28 -25.28 12.10
N SER A 195 -2.49 -24.32 13.00
CA SER A 195 -3.55 -24.41 14.03
C SER A 195 -4.95 -24.52 13.42
N LYS A 196 -5.25 -23.79 12.34
CA LYS A 196 -6.53 -23.90 11.62
C LYS A 196 -6.73 -25.29 11.04
N THR A 197 -5.67 -25.87 10.48
CA THR A 197 -5.70 -27.22 9.91
C THR A 197 -5.89 -28.27 10.99
N ILE A 198 -5.13 -28.17 12.09
CA ILE A 198 -5.27 -29.05 13.26
C ILE A 198 -6.70 -28.96 13.80
N TYR A 199 -7.20 -27.76 14.09
CA TYR A 199 -8.58 -27.56 14.57
C TYR A 199 -9.62 -28.22 13.65
N LYS A 200 -9.49 -28.03 12.33
CA LYS A 200 -10.43 -28.63 11.36
C LYS A 200 -10.34 -30.16 11.31
N LEU A 201 -9.14 -30.74 11.38
CA LEU A 201 -8.96 -32.20 11.38
C LEU A 201 -9.48 -32.81 12.68
N GLN A 202 -9.16 -32.21 13.82
CA GLN A 202 -9.62 -32.67 15.12
C GLN A 202 -11.14 -32.55 15.28
N ARG A 203 -11.73 -31.47 14.75
CA ARG A 203 -13.19 -31.31 14.71
C ARG A 203 -13.88 -32.35 13.82
N LYS A 204 -13.28 -32.72 12.69
CA LYS A 204 -13.80 -33.78 11.80
C LYS A 204 -13.71 -35.17 12.42
N ALA A 205 -12.75 -35.41 13.30
CA ALA A 205 -12.61 -36.63 14.08
C ALA A 205 -13.47 -36.64 15.36
N ASP A 206 -14.39 -35.67 15.50
CA ASP A 206 -15.29 -35.50 16.64
C ASP A 206 -14.60 -35.47 18.02
N MET A 207 -13.38 -34.93 18.09
CA MET A 207 -12.61 -34.84 19.33
C MET A 207 -13.04 -33.68 20.25
N GLY A 208 -14.12 -32.98 19.91
CA GLY A 208 -14.66 -31.83 20.65
C GLY A 208 -15.04 -30.65 19.75
N THR A 209 -15.24 -29.49 20.37
CA THR A 209 -15.73 -28.24 19.78
C THR A 209 -14.82 -27.06 20.13
N LYS A 210 -15.10 -25.89 19.54
CA LYS A 210 -14.40 -24.64 19.89
C LYS A 210 -14.70 -24.14 21.31
N TRP A 211 -15.55 -24.82 22.07
CA TRP A 211 -15.97 -24.42 23.42
C TRP A 211 -15.40 -25.31 24.54
N ASP A 212 -14.71 -26.40 24.18
CA ASP A 212 -14.24 -27.42 25.11
C ASP A 212 -12.77 -27.79 24.82
N THR A 213 -12.47 -29.06 24.55
CA THR A 213 -11.14 -29.63 24.29
C THR A 213 -10.39 -28.95 23.14
N LEU A 214 -11.09 -28.39 22.13
CA LEU A 214 -10.44 -27.72 21.00
C LEU A 214 -10.33 -26.19 21.17
N ARG A 215 -10.65 -25.64 22.35
CA ARG A 215 -10.63 -24.20 22.60
C ARG A 215 -9.25 -23.59 22.35
N ASP A 216 -8.19 -24.19 22.87
CA ASP A 216 -6.84 -23.61 22.81
C ASP A 216 -6.31 -23.54 21.38
N VAL A 217 -6.43 -24.62 20.60
CA VAL A 217 -6.00 -24.64 19.19
C VAL A 217 -6.85 -23.71 18.34
N PHE A 218 -8.14 -23.58 18.65
CA PHE A 218 -9.03 -22.64 18.00
C PHE A 218 -8.63 -21.19 18.29
N LEU A 219 -8.38 -20.83 19.55
CA LEU A 219 -7.95 -19.50 19.94
C LEU A 219 -6.57 -19.14 19.41
N LEU A 220 -5.64 -20.10 19.38
CA LEU A 220 -4.35 -19.91 18.72
C LEU A 220 -4.54 -19.57 17.25
N SER A 221 -5.45 -20.25 16.56
CA SER A 221 -5.74 -19.98 15.16
C SER A 221 -6.38 -18.62 14.93
N THR A 222 -7.42 -18.27 15.68
CA THR A 222 -8.09 -16.98 15.49
C THR A 222 -7.19 -15.82 15.89
N SER A 223 -6.55 -15.86 17.06
CA SER A 223 -5.64 -14.79 17.50
C SER A 223 -4.47 -14.56 16.53
N THR A 224 -3.87 -15.63 15.99
CA THR A 224 -2.77 -15.49 15.01
C THR A 224 -3.25 -14.94 13.67
N GLU A 225 -4.51 -15.16 13.27
CA GLU A 225 -5.13 -14.52 12.10
C GLU A 225 -5.24 -13.00 12.30
N TRP A 226 -5.75 -12.56 13.45
CA TRP A 226 -5.83 -11.13 13.81
C TRP A 226 -4.45 -10.47 13.85
N LEU A 227 -3.50 -11.09 14.55
CA LEU A 227 -2.13 -10.59 14.63
C LEU A 227 -1.47 -10.50 13.25
N LEU A 228 -1.70 -11.47 12.37
CA LEU A 228 -1.20 -11.46 10.99
C LEU A 228 -1.78 -10.29 10.18
N ALA A 229 -3.09 -10.06 10.27
CA ALA A 229 -3.73 -8.95 9.57
C ALA A 229 -3.16 -7.59 10.02
N PHE A 230 -2.99 -7.40 11.34
CA PHE A 230 -2.40 -6.18 11.88
C PHE A 230 -0.91 -6.05 11.55
N SER A 231 -0.12 -7.14 11.57
CA SER A 231 1.31 -7.09 11.25
C SER A 231 1.55 -6.66 9.80
N ILE A 232 0.69 -7.06 8.87
CA ILE A 232 0.74 -6.60 7.47
C ILE A 232 0.50 -5.09 7.40
N MET A 233 -0.49 -4.55 8.13
CA MET A 233 -0.73 -3.10 8.14
C MET A 233 0.40 -2.31 8.80
N VAL A 234 0.96 -2.83 9.90
CA VAL A 234 2.12 -2.23 10.57
C VAL A 234 3.32 -2.18 9.62
N TYR A 235 3.51 -3.18 8.75
CA TYR A 235 4.52 -3.11 7.69
C TYR A 235 4.31 -1.91 6.76
N VAL A 236 3.08 -1.62 6.35
CA VAL A 236 2.78 -0.53 5.40
C VAL A 236 3.20 0.84 5.98
N LEU A 237 3.12 1.04 7.30
CA LEU A 237 3.61 2.25 7.96
C LEU A 237 5.10 2.52 7.74
N THR A 238 5.89 1.47 7.47
CA THR A 238 7.33 1.61 7.20
C THR A 238 7.64 2.39 5.92
N PHE A 239 6.65 2.60 5.05
CA PHE A 239 6.80 3.41 3.83
C PHE A 239 6.75 4.92 4.09
N ILE A 240 6.23 5.37 5.24
CA ILE A 240 6.04 6.78 5.58
C ILE A 240 7.32 7.62 5.38
N PRO A 241 8.50 7.22 5.88
CA PRO A 241 9.72 8.01 5.69
C PRO A 241 10.09 8.19 4.20
N GLY A 242 9.82 7.19 3.37
CA GLY A 242 10.01 7.26 1.92
C GLY A 242 9.02 8.22 1.25
N PHE A 243 7.74 8.11 1.61
CA PHE A 243 6.69 8.97 1.05
C PHE A 243 6.87 10.44 1.43
N LYS A 244 7.41 10.75 2.61
CA LYS A 244 7.76 12.12 2.98
C LYS A 244 8.82 12.75 2.07
N ARG A 245 9.70 11.94 1.45
CA ARG A 245 10.72 12.42 0.50
C ARG A 245 10.16 12.73 -0.89
N LEU A 246 9.04 12.12 -1.28
CA LEU A 246 8.36 12.46 -2.55
C LEU A 246 7.85 13.91 -2.57
N ARG A 247 7.54 14.48 -1.40
CA ARG A 247 7.14 15.89 -1.24
C ARG A 247 8.13 16.87 -1.87
N ASP A 248 9.41 16.51 -1.85
CA ASP A 248 10.49 17.42 -2.24
C ASP A 248 10.85 17.31 -3.73
N ILE A 249 10.15 16.45 -4.49
CA ILE A 249 10.34 16.29 -5.94
C ILE A 249 9.54 17.38 -6.66
N LYS A 250 10.22 18.46 -7.05
CA LYS A 250 9.65 19.51 -7.90
C LYS A 250 9.39 18.95 -9.30
N VAL A 251 8.13 18.91 -9.72
CA VAL A 251 7.78 18.66 -11.13
C VAL A 251 8.24 19.87 -11.94
N LYS A 252 9.30 19.72 -12.74
CA LYS A 252 9.68 20.72 -13.74
C LYS A 252 8.64 20.66 -14.87
N VAL A 253 7.77 21.66 -14.93
CA VAL A 253 6.95 21.93 -16.12
C VAL A 253 7.80 22.77 -17.06
N THR A 254 8.33 22.16 -18.11
CA THR A 254 8.91 22.90 -19.23
C THR A 254 7.76 23.41 -20.09
N VAL A 255 7.58 24.73 -20.11
CA VAL A 255 6.69 25.40 -21.06
C VAL A 255 7.47 25.58 -22.35
N ASP A 256 7.22 24.74 -23.34
CA ASP A 256 7.71 24.99 -24.69
C ASP A 256 6.95 26.20 -25.23
N LYS A 257 7.67 27.32 -25.41
CA LYS A 257 7.17 28.44 -26.20
C LYS A 257 7.12 27.94 -27.65
N GLY A 258 5.91 27.60 -28.11
CA GLY A 258 5.65 27.23 -29.50
C GLY A 258 6.23 28.27 -30.45
N GLY A 259 6.98 27.77 -31.44
CA GLY A 259 7.77 28.59 -32.36
C GLY A 259 6.94 29.47 -33.29
N GLY A 260 7.44 30.69 -33.47
CA GLY A 260 7.23 31.56 -34.62
C GLY A 260 8.59 32.19 -34.97
N GLU A 261 8.94 32.18 -36.25
CA GLU A 261 10.27 32.35 -36.83
C GLU A 261 11.06 33.66 -36.56
N LYS A 262 12.39 33.48 -36.60
CA LYS A 262 13.46 34.31 -37.18
C LYS A 262 13.77 35.71 -36.58
N SER A 263 14.88 35.78 -35.86
CA SER A 263 16.08 36.59 -36.20
C SER A 263 16.93 36.89 -34.94
N GLY A 264 18.25 36.69 -35.04
CA GLY A 264 19.26 37.50 -34.35
C GLY A 264 19.49 37.29 -32.85
N ALA A 265 20.75 36.98 -32.54
CA ALA A 265 21.43 37.10 -31.24
C ALA A 265 21.03 36.16 -30.10
N ILE A 266 22.05 35.56 -29.48
CA ILE A 266 21.97 34.89 -28.18
C ILE A 266 21.98 35.98 -27.10
N PRO A 267 21.01 35.99 -26.17
CA PRO A 267 21.31 36.46 -24.82
C PRO A 267 20.92 35.42 -23.75
N ASN A 268 21.71 35.43 -22.68
CA ASN A 268 21.55 34.66 -21.45
C ASN A 268 20.09 34.39 -21.10
N GLY A 269 19.71 33.11 -21.06
CA GLY A 269 18.39 32.69 -20.63
C GLY A 269 18.23 32.92 -19.13
N ASP A 270 17.43 33.92 -18.78
CA ASP A 270 16.92 34.11 -17.43
C ASP A 270 16.17 32.84 -16.99
N GLN A 271 16.73 32.16 -15.98
CA GLN A 271 16.03 31.11 -15.27
C GLN A 271 14.96 31.75 -14.38
N VAL A 272 13.71 31.77 -14.84
CA VAL A 272 12.60 32.19 -13.99
C VAL A 272 12.27 31.05 -13.02
N TYR A 273 12.69 31.23 -11.76
CA TYR A 273 12.28 30.38 -10.66
C TYR A 273 10.88 30.81 -10.18
N PHE A 274 9.85 30.02 -10.47
CA PHE A 274 8.58 30.17 -9.74
C PHE A 274 8.75 29.55 -8.35
N ALA A 275 9.13 30.39 -7.38
CA ALA A 275 8.90 30.09 -5.97
C ALA A 275 7.40 30.28 -5.70
N TYR A 276 6.73 29.23 -5.24
CA TYR A 276 5.34 29.32 -4.79
C TYR A 276 5.33 30.08 -3.45
N HIS A 277 5.33 31.42 -3.51
CA HIS A 277 5.01 32.27 -2.37
C HIS A 277 3.51 32.50 -2.39
N ASN A 278 2.78 31.78 -1.53
CA ASN A 278 1.40 32.13 -1.21
C ASN A 278 1.44 33.45 -0.42
N ASN A 279 1.28 34.58 -1.09
CA ASN A 279 0.73 35.77 -0.44
C ASN A 279 -0.77 35.82 -0.74
N HIS A 280 -1.54 35.77 0.34
CA HIS A 280 -2.95 36.13 0.35
C HIS A 280 -3.08 37.60 -0.03
N SER A 281 -3.42 37.87 -1.28
CA SER A 281 -4.03 39.14 -1.69
C SER A 281 -4.65 38.93 -3.06
N CYS A 282 -5.98 38.89 -3.08
CA CYS A 282 -6.80 38.90 -4.26
C CYS A 282 -6.70 40.29 -4.89
N GLU A 283 -6.05 40.42 -6.05
CA GLU A 283 -6.24 41.56 -6.93
C GLU A 283 -6.26 41.09 -8.38
N SER A 284 -7.41 41.33 -9.00
CA SER A 284 -7.70 41.09 -10.41
C SER A 284 -7.02 42.13 -11.30
N SER A 285 -6.23 41.68 -12.27
CA SER A 285 -6.15 42.40 -13.55
C SER A 285 -6.04 41.40 -14.70
N LEU A 286 -7.05 41.45 -15.56
CA LEU A 286 -7.12 40.73 -16.83
C LEU A 286 -6.11 41.34 -17.81
N THR A 287 -5.32 40.50 -18.48
CA THR A 287 -5.03 40.70 -19.90
C THR A 287 -5.17 39.36 -20.62
N SER A 288 -6.10 39.34 -21.59
CA SER A 288 -6.43 38.16 -22.37
C SER A 288 -5.36 37.89 -23.42
N HIS A 289 -4.73 36.72 -23.37
CA HIS A 289 -4.24 36.07 -24.57
C HIS A 289 -4.68 34.61 -24.54
N HIS A 290 -5.46 34.22 -25.55
CA HIS A 290 -5.87 32.84 -25.80
C HIS A 290 -4.63 31.95 -26.01
N ALA A 291 -4.13 31.34 -24.94
CA ALA A 291 -3.19 30.23 -25.03
C ALA A 291 -3.98 28.97 -25.40
N LYS A 292 -3.82 28.50 -26.65
CA LYS A 292 -4.23 27.14 -27.01
C LYS A 292 -3.32 26.16 -26.29
N PHE A 293 -3.85 25.45 -25.30
CA PHE A 293 -3.17 24.31 -24.69
C PHE A 293 -3.14 23.15 -25.69
N ALA A 294 -2.00 22.94 -26.34
CA ALA A 294 -1.69 21.70 -27.03
C ALA A 294 -0.80 20.86 -26.12
N PHE A 295 -1.37 19.81 -25.51
CA PHE A 295 -0.59 18.80 -24.81
C PHE A 295 0.05 17.86 -25.84
N ARG A 296 1.31 18.12 -26.21
CA ARG A 296 2.15 17.08 -26.83
C ARG A 296 2.76 16.25 -25.71
N THR A 297 2.19 15.07 -25.48
CA THR A 297 2.91 13.99 -24.82
C THR A 297 4.01 13.52 -25.77
N ASN A 298 5.28 13.65 -25.39
CA ASN A 298 6.35 12.88 -26.03
C ASN A 298 6.20 11.41 -25.62
N ALA A 299 5.21 10.76 -26.22
CA ALA A 299 5.03 9.32 -26.29
C ALA A 299 5.31 8.88 -27.74
N HIS A 300 6.48 9.25 -28.26
CA HIS A 300 7.01 8.71 -29.51
C HIS A 300 8.53 8.77 -29.46
N CYS A 301 9.14 7.79 -28.79
CA CYS A 301 10.51 7.35 -29.05
C CYS A 301 10.78 6.01 -28.35
N LEU A 302 9.96 4.98 -28.57
CA LEU A 302 10.25 3.59 -28.18
C LEU A 302 9.40 2.60 -29.02
N LEU A 303 9.46 2.74 -30.34
CA LEU A 303 9.20 1.66 -31.31
C LEU A 303 10.07 2.00 -32.51
N GLY A 304 11.27 1.41 -32.54
CA GLY A 304 12.29 1.67 -33.55
C GLY A 304 13.61 1.02 -33.12
N ASP A 305 13.80 -0.20 -33.63
CA ASP A 305 15.02 -0.98 -33.78
C ASP A 305 15.65 -1.69 -32.56
N ILE A 306 15.58 -3.03 -32.69
CA ILE A 306 16.16 -4.18 -31.94
C ILE A 306 15.38 -4.67 -30.72
#